data_AF-A0A5U2F8M5-F1
#
_entry.id   AF-A0A5U2F8M5-F1
#
_cell.length_a   1.000
_cell.length_b   1.000
_cell.length_c   1.000
_cell.angle_alpha   90.00
_cell.angle_beta   90.00
_cell.angle_gamma   90.00
#
_symmetry.space_group_name_H-M   'P 1'
#
loop_
_entity.id
_entity.type
_entity.pdbx_description
1 polymer ?
#
loop_
_entity_poly.entity_id
_entity_poly.type
_entity_poly.pdbx_seq_one_letter_code
_entity_poly.pdbx_strand_id
1 'polypeptide(L)'
;RDDKPEVEQVAKVINNVFSQLMAAFPATTANRSQAEMNEIRRQWVLAFRENGITTMEQVAAGMRVARRQERPFLPSPGQFVAWCREGRCVLGVTVADVMAEYWKWQKLVFRYTSSEKYPWPKDVLYHICLELRHRSTEGQLSRKELEREAVEVLDMWERRVL
;
A
#
# COMPACT_ATOMS: atom_id res chain seq x y z
N ARG A 1 -10.15 9.57 25.85
CA ARG A 1 -11.03 8.40 26.13
C ARG A 1 -11.96 8.28 24.92
N ASP A 2 -11.44 7.81 23.77
CA ASP A 2 -12.20 7.81 22.49
C ASP A 2 -11.80 6.69 21.50
N ASP A 3 -11.04 5.66 21.92
CA ASP A 3 -10.60 4.57 21.00
C ASP A 3 -11.68 3.50 20.73
N LYS A 4 -12.82 3.52 21.44
CA LYS A 4 -13.82 2.44 21.37
C LYS A 4 -14.44 2.20 19.98
N PRO A 5 -14.90 3.22 19.23
CA PRO A 5 -15.54 2.99 17.93
C PRO A 5 -14.54 2.53 16.86
N GLU A 6 -13.31 3.05 16.90
CA GLU A 6 -12.25 2.71 15.94
C GLU A 6 -11.75 1.27 16.14
N VAL A 7 -11.56 0.85 17.40
CA VAL A 7 -11.18 -0.54 17.75
C VAL A 7 -12.24 -1.54 17.31
N GLU A 8 -13.53 -1.20 17.42
CA GLU A 8 -14.62 -2.10 17.03
C GLU A 8 -14.78 -2.23 15.51
N GLN A 9 -14.57 -1.14 14.77
CA GLN A 9 -14.53 -1.17 13.31
C GLN A 9 -13.33 -1.98 12.79
N VAL A 10 -12.15 -1.76 13.37
CA VAL A 10 -10.92 -2.51 13.06
C VAL A 10 -11.09 -4.01 13.36
N ALA A 11 -11.71 -4.36 14.48
CA ALA A 11 -12.00 -5.75 14.83
C ALA A 11 -12.93 -6.44 13.81
N LYS A 12 -13.97 -5.75 13.32
CA LYS A 12 -14.86 -6.28 12.27
C LYS A 12 -14.12 -6.51 10.95
N VAL A 13 -13.28 -5.56 10.55
CA VAL A 13 -12.44 -5.69 9.35
C VAL A 13 -11.53 -6.91 9.49
N ILE A 14 -10.78 -7.02 10.59
CA ILE A 14 -9.82 -8.11 10.83
C ILE A 14 -10.51 -9.47 10.88
N ASN A 15 -11.65 -9.58 11.57
CA ASN A 15 -12.39 -10.85 11.64
C ASN A 15 -12.82 -11.33 10.25
N ASN A 16 -13.26 -10.40 9.38
CA ASN A 16 -13.62 -10.75 8.01
C ASN A 16 -12.37 -11.14 7.19
N VAL A 17 -11.26 -10.42 7.32
CA VAL A 17 -9.99 -10.74 6.63
C VAL A 17 -9.52 -12.15 6.99
N PHE A 18 -9.52 -12.44 8.29
CA PHE A 18 -8.98 -13.70 8.80
C PHE A 18 -9.78 -14.88 8.26
N SER A 19 -11.11 -14.79 8.26
CA SER A 19 -11.97 -15.83 7.66
C SER A 19 -11.66 -16.03 6.17
N GLN A 20 -11.48 -14.95 5.41
CA GLN A 20 -11.14 -15.04 3.98
C GLN A 20 -9.74 -15.60 3.72
N LEU A 21 -8.75 -15.23 4.54
CA LEU A 21 -7.39 -15.77 4.47
C LEU A 21 -7.36 -17.26 4.75
N MET A 22 -8.05 -17.72 5.79
CA MET A 22 -8.10 -19.14 6.10
C MET A 22 -8.83 -19.95 5.03
N ALA A 23 -9.82 -19.36 4.35
CA ALA A 23 -10.45 -19.97 3.17
C ALA A 23 -9.51 -20.00 1.94
N ALA A 24 -8.68 -18.97 1.75
CA ALA A 24 -7.71 -18.92 0.65
C ALA A 24 -6.52 -19.87 0.85
N PHE A 25 -6.15 -20.17 2.10
CA PHE A 25 -5.00 -21.03 2.44
C PHE A 25 -5.42 -22.24 3.30
N PRO A 26 -6.20 -23.20 2.76
CA PRO A 26 -6.78 -24.29 3.52
C PRO A 26 -5.74 -25.25 4.15
N ALA A 27 -4.52 -25.32 3.62
CA ALA A 27 -3.46 -26.12 4.24
C ALA A 27 -2.96 -25.52 5.58
N THR A 28 -3.31 -24.27 5.85
CA THR A 28 -2.96 -23.56 7.09
C THR A 28 -3.84 -24.02 8.28
N THR A 29 -5.07 -24.47 8.03
CA THR A 29 -5.97 -25.00 9.06
C THR A 29 -5.76 -26.49 9.33
N ALA A 30 -5.26 -27.23 8.34
CA ALA A 30 -4.98 -28.65 8.48
C ALA A 30 -3.91 -28.86 9.56
N ASN A 31 -4.30 -29.38 10.71
CA ASN A 31 -3.46 -29.67 11.90
C ASN A 31 -3.21 -28.53 12.89
N ARG A 32 -4.04 -27.48 12.92
CA ARG A 32 -3.96 -26.47 14.01
C ARG A 32 -5.09 -26.59 15.00
N SER A 33 -4.74 -26.48 16.28
CA SER A 33 -5.69 -26.37 17.38
C SER A 33 -6.38 -25.00 17.38
N GLN A 34 -7.54 -24.92 18.03
CA GLN A 34 -8.26 -23.66 18.20
C GLN A 34 -7.41 -22.61 18.96
N ALA A 35 -6.55 -23.05 19.89
CA ALA A 35 -5.66 -22.17 20.65
C ALA A 35 -4.59 -21.53 19.76
N GLU A 36 -3.94 -22.33 18.91
CA GLU A 36 -2.95 -21.81 17.94
C GLU A 36 -3.60 -20.85 16.94
N MET A 37 -4.80 -21.17 16.48
CA MET A 37 -5.57 -20.30 15.59
C MET A 37 -5.92 -18.96 16.25
N ASN A 38 -6.24 -18.97 17.54
CA ASN A 38 -6.52 -17.75 18.29
C ASN A 38 -5.26 -16.89 18.48
N GLU A 39 -4.11 -17.50 18.72
CA GLU A 39 -2.84 -16.78 18.84
C GLU A 39 -2.43 -16.16 17.50
N ILE A 40 -2.54 -16.91 16.40
CA ILE A 40 -2.28 -16.37 15.06
C ILE A 40 -3.20 -15.17 14.79
N ARG A 41 -4.49 -15.28 15.09
CA ARG A 41 -5.43 -14.15 14.95
C ARG A 41 -4.97 -12.93 15.76
N ARG A 42 -4.53 -13.14 17.01
CA ARG A 42 -4.03 -12.07 17.88
C ARG A 42 -2.81 -11.38 17.27
N GLN A 43 -1.86 -12.13 16.72
CA GLN A 43 -0.67 -11.57 16.06
C GLN A 43 -1.04 -10.75 14.82
N TRP A 44 -2.01 -11.20 14.03
CA TRP A 44 -2.52 -10.45 12.88
C TRP A 44 -3.22 -9.15 13.28
N VAL A 45 -4.02 -9.18 14.36
CA VAL A 45 -4.66 -7.97 14.91
C VAL A 45 -3.61 -6.94 15.33
N LEU A 46 -2.57 -7.38 16.03
CA LEU A 46 -1.47 -6.51 16.46
C LEU A 46 -0.76 -5.90 15.25
N ALA A 47 -0.37 -6.73 14.27
CA ALA A 47 0.30 -6.26 13.07
C ALA A 47 -0.53 -5.22 12.31
N PHE A 48 -1.84 -5.42 12.18
CA PHE A 48 -2.72 -4.48 11.46
C PHE A 48 -2.83 -3.16 12.21
N ARG A 49 -3.02 -3.22 13.54
CA ARG A 49 -3.11 -2.04 14.39
C ARG A 49 -1.82 -1.23 14.38
N GLU A 50 -0.67 -1.88 14.56
CA GLU A 50 0.65 -1.23 14.55
C GLU A 50 0.99 -0.61 13.20
N ASN A 51 0.44 -1.15 12.11
CA ASN A 51 0.72 -0.69 10.76
C ASN A 51 -0.37 0.21 10.15
N GLY A 52 -1.42 0.54 10.93
CA GLY A 52 -2.51 1.41 10.49
C GLY A 52 -3.39 0.82 9.38
N ILE A 53 -3.56 -0.51 9.35
CA ILE A 53 -4.48 -1.18 8.42
C ILE A 53 -5.88 -1.16 9.04
N THR A 54 -6.66 -0.13 8.70
CA THR A 54 -7.98 0.13 9.31
C THR A 54 -9.12 0.12 8.30
N THR A 55 -8.82 0.09 6.99
CA THR A 55 -9.85 0.17 5.94
C THR A 55 -10.04 -1.16 5.22
N MET A 56 -11.28 -1.41 4.78
CA MET A 56 -11.63 -2.60 4.00
C MET A 56 -10.95 -2.60 2.62
N GLU A 57 -10.64 -1.43 2.08
CA GLU A 57 -9.98 -1.28 0.78
C GLU A 57 -8.52 -1.76 0.80
N GLN A 58 -7.75 -1.33 1.82
CA GLN A 58 -6.38 -1.80 2.05
C GLN A 58 -6.34 -3.33 2.14
N VAL A 59 -7.27 -3.89 2.93
CA VAL A 59 -7.45 -5.33 3.06
C VAL A 59 -7.81 -6.00 1.75
N ALA A 60 -8.80 -5.48 1.02
CA ALA A 60 -9.26 -6.06 -0.24
C ALA A 60 -8.11 -6.13 -1.25
N ALA A 61 -7.22 -5.14 -1.22
CA ALA A 61 -6.05 -5.10 -2.06
C ALA A 61 -4.99 -6.14 -1.64
N GLY A 62 -4.72 -6.28 -0.34
CA GLY A 62 -3.90 -7.38 0.20
C GLY A 62 -4.46 -8.76 -0.17
N MET A 63 -5.78 -8.93 -0.10
CA MET A 63 -6.49 -10.16 -0.48
C MET A 63 -6.39 -10.48 -1.98
N ARG A 64 -6.34 -9.46 -2.87
CA ARG A 64 -6.09 -9.68 -4.31
C ARG A 64 -4.72 -10.29 -4.55
N VAL A 65 -3.69 -9.83 -3.85
CA VAL A 65 -2.34 -10.37 -3.96
C VAL A 65 -2.27 -11.76 -3.32
N ALA A 66 -2.87 -11.93 -2.14
CA ALA A 66 -2.91 -13.21 -1.45
C ALA A 66 -3.53 -14.33 -2.30
N ARG A 67 -4.65 -14.06 -2.99
CA ARG A 67 -5.31 -15.04 -3.88
C ARG A 67 -4.51 -15.42 -5.13
N ARG A 68 -3.53 -14.60 -5.53
CA ARG A 68 -2.63 -14.91 -6.65
C ARG A 68 -1.44 -15.76 -6.24
N GLN A 69 -1.19 -15.93 -4.94
CA GLN A 69 -0.12 -16.81 -4.50
C GLN A 69 -0.47 -18.27 -4.79
N GLU A 70 0.49 -18.98 -5.38
CA GLU A 70 0.43 -20.42 -5.58
C GLU A 70 0.80 -21.21 -4.31
N ARG A 71 1.29 -20.52 -3.27
CA ARG A 71 1.72 -21.15 -2.02
C ARG A 71 0.49 -21.47 -1.16
N PRO A 72 0.35 -22.70 -0.64
CA PRO A 72 -0.84 -23.11 0.13
C PRO A 72 -0.81 -22.65 1.60
N PHE A 73 0.24 -21.93 2.02
CA PHE A 73 0.44 -21.49 3.41
C PHE A 73 0.17 -20.00 3.55
N LEU A 74 -0.33 -19.61 4.73
CA LEU A 74 -0.55 -18.22 5.10
C LEU A 74 0.73 -17.38 4.98
N PRO A 75 0.68 -16.16 4.41
CA PRO A 75 1.80 -15.23 4.43
C PRO A 75 2.10 -14.77 5.87
N SER A 76 3.28 -14.17 6.07
CA SER A 76 3.55 -13.49 7.34
C SER A 76 2.68 -12.23 7.50
N PRO A 77 2.36 -11.81 8.74
CA PRO A 77 1.59 -10.58 8.95
C PRO A 77 2.22 -9.35 8.29
N GLY A 78 3.54 -9.21 8.38
CA GLY A 78 4.27 -8.10 7.75
C GLY A 78 4.20 -8.14 6.21
N GLN A 79 4.25 -9.33 5.61
CA GLN A 79 4.12 -9.49 4.16
C GLN A 79 2.71 -9.10 3.68
N PHE A 80 1.67 -9.50 4.41
CA PHE A 80 0.31 -9.08 4.06
C PHE A 80 0.09 -7.58 4.23
N VAL A 81 0.65 -6.99 5.29
CA VAL A 81 0.63 -5.53 5.50
C VAL A 81 1.29 -4.79 4.33
N ALA A 82 2.40 -5.30 3.80
CA ALA A 82 3.05 -4.71 2.62
C ALA A 82 2.10 -4.70 1.42
N TRP A 83 1.39 -5.80 1.16
CA TRP A 83 0.40 -5.85 0.07
C TRP A 83 -0.81 -4.94 0.30
N CYS A 84 -1.26 -4.79 1.55
CA CYS A 84 -2.31 -3.85 1.89
C CYS A 84 -1.91 -2.40 1.60
N ARG A 85 -0.61 -2.09 1.72
CA ARG A 85 -0.05 -0.77 1.40
C ARG A 85 0.16 -0.59 -0.10
N GLU A 86 0.75 -1.59 -0.76
CA GLU A 86 0.98 -1.60 -2.22
C GLU A 86 -0.33 -1.66 -3.03
N GLY A 87 -1.40 -2.15 -2.40
CA GLY A 87 -2.71 -2.29 -2.99
C GLY A 87 -3.51 -1.00 -3.19
N ARG A 88 -3.01 0.12 -2.63
CA ARG A 88 -3.31 1.50 -3.04
C ARG A 88 -2.60 1.82 -4.35
N CYS A 89 -3.04 1.16 -5.41
CA CYS A 89 -2.46 1.31 -6.74
C CYS A 89 -3.59 1.32 -7.77
N VAL A 90 -4.60 2.16 -7.53
CA VAL A 90 -5.71 2.43 -8.47
C VAL A 90 -5.14 2.97 -9.79
N LEU A 91 -4.05 3.73 -9.69
CA LEU A 91 -3.32 4.31 -10.81
C LEU A 91 -2.30 3.35 -11.44
N GLY A 92 -2.14 2.14 -10.88
CA GLY A 92 -1.17 1.15 -11.35
C GLY A 92 0.29 1.57 -11.20
N VAL A 93 0.60 2.60 -10.41
CA VAL A 93 1.96 3.06 -10.10
C VAL A 93 2.22 3.02 -8.61
N THR A 94 3.36 2.47 -8.19
CA THR A 94 3.79 2.49 -6.80
C THR A 94 4.62 3.73 -6.49
N VAL A 95 4.81 4.05 -5.21
CA VAL A 95 5.72 5.14 -4.79
C VAL A 95 7.15 4.89 -5.29
N ALA A 96 7.60 3.63 -5.33
CA ALA A 96 8.91 3.28 -5.88
C ALA A 96 9.02 3.61 -7.37
N ASP A 97 7.96 3.35 -8.15
CA ASP A 97 7.90 3.70 -9.58
C ASP A 97 7.95 5.22 -9.77
N VAL A 98 7.18 5.96 -8.96
CA VAL A 98 7.17 7.43 -8.96
C VAL A 98 8.56 7.99 -8.67
N MET A 99 9.22 7.51 -7.63
CA MET A 99 10.55 7.99 -7.24
C MET A 99 11.60 7.63 -8.30
N ALA A 100 11.57 6.41 -8.84
CA ALA A 100 12.48 5.97 -9.88
C ALA A 100 12.35 6.85 -11.13
N GLU A 101 11.11 7.10 -11.59
CA GLU A 101 10.87 7.93 -12.77
C GLU A 101 11.18 9.40 -12.50
N TYR A 102 10.87 9.93 -11.31
CA TYR A 102 11.20 11.30 -10.90
C TYR A 102 12.70 11.58 -11.01
N TRP A 103 13.54 10.71 -10.46
CA TRP A 103 15.00 10.87 -10.52
C TRP A 103 15.55 10.73 -11.94
N LYS A 104 14.99 9.81 -12.73
CA LYS A 104 15.37 9.62 -14.13
C LYS A 104 15.02 10.85 -14.97
N TRP A 105 13.80 11.36 -14.83
CA TRP A 105 13.36 12.58 -15.48
C TRP A 105 14.20 13.79 -15.05
N GLN A 106 14.47 13.98 -13.75
CA GLN A 106 15.35 15.06 -13.26
C GLN A 106 16.73 15.05 -13.93
N LYS A 107 17.32 13.87 -14.11
CA LYS A 107 18.63 13.73 -14.79
C LYS A 107 18.56 13.99 -16.28
N LEU A 108 17.41 13.77 -16.92
CA LEU A 108 17.25 13.86 -18.37
C LEU A 108 16.53 15.13 -18.81
N VAL A 109 16.04 15.96 -17.89
CA VAL A 109 15.17 17.11 -18.19
C VAL A 109 15.81 18.09 -19.16
N PHE A 110 17.13 18.26 -19.11
CA PHE A 110 17.88 19.14 -20.02
C PHE A 110 17.90 18.64 -21.48
N ARG A 111 17.61 17.35 -21.71
CA ARG A 111 17.60 16.75 -23.05
C ARG A 111 16.28 16.97 -23.79
N TYR A 112 15.25 17.43 -23.09
CA TYR A 112 13.92 17.64 -23.65
C TYR A 112 13.56 19.12 -23.55
N THR A 113 12.89 19.65 -24.57
CA THR A 113 12.48 21.07 -24.62
C THR A 113 11.41 21.41 -23.59
N SER A 114 10.62 20.42 -23.18
CA SER A 114 9.64 20.53 -22.11
C SER A 114 9.39 19.17 -21.45
N SER A 115 8.80 19.18 -20.26
CA SER A 115 8.44 17.96 -19.53
C SER A 115 7.41 17.11 -20.28
N GLU A 116 6.58 17.70 -21.14
CA GLU A 116 5.61 16.97 -21.98
C GLU A 116 6.28 16.15 -23.09
N LYS A 117 7.47 16.56 -23.54
CA LYS A 117 8.24 15.84 -24.56
C LYS A 117 9.07 14.70 -23.99
N TYR A 118 9.14 14.58 -22.66
CA TYR A 118 9.76 13.45 -21.99
C TYR A 118 8.90 12.18 -22.20
N PRO A 119 9.50 11.03 -22.53
CA PRO A 119 8.77 9.78 -22.77
C PRO A 119 8.35 9.13 -21.44
N TRP A 120 7.25 9.61 -20.86
CA TRP A 120 6.69 9.06 -19.63
C TRP A 120 6.20 7.61 -19.86
N PRO A 121 6.52 6.65 -18.97
CA PRO A 121 6.03 5.28 -19.09
C PRO A 121 4.50 5.16 -18.95
N LYS A 122 3.89 6.09 -18.21
CA LYS A 122 2.45 6.21 -17.98
C LYS A 122 2.08 7.67 -17.86
N ASP A 123 0.93 8.06 -18.41
CA ASP A 123 0.46 9.45 -18.40
C ASP A 123 0.31 10.01 -16.99
N VAL A 124 -0.09 9.18 -16.02
CA VAL A 124 -0.24 9.61 -14.62
C VAL A 124 1.09 10.03 -13.98
N LEU A 125 2.22 9.46 -14.42
CA LEU A 125 3.53 9.80 -13.88
C LEU A 125 3.96 11.22 -14.26
N TYR A 126 3.55 11.72 -15.44
CA TYR A 126 3.78 13.10 -15.83
C TYR A 126 3.22 14.07 -14.79
N HIS A 127 1.96 13.87 -14.42
CA HIS A 127 1.28 14.73 -13.46
C HIS A 127 1.85 14.60 -12.05
N ILE A 128 2.06 13.36 -11.57
CA ILE A 128 2.58 13.12 -10.22
C ILE A 128 4.01 13.66 -10.06
N CYS A 129 4.91 13.43 -11.02
CA CYS A 129 6.29 13.87 -10.92
C CYS A 129 6.44 15.40 -11.03
N LEU A 130 5.59 16.07 -11.81
CA LEU A 130 5.55 17.54 -11.86
C LEU A 130 5.08 18.13 -10.53
N GLU A 131 3.99 17.60 -9.96
CA GLU A 131 3.47 18.00 -8.66
C GLU A 131 4.53 17.80 -7.55
N LEU A 132 5.21 16.66 -7.58
CA LEU A 132 6.27 16.34 -6.63
C LEU A 132 7.46 17.31 -6.77
N ARG A 133 7.83 17.72 -7.99
CA ARG A 133 8.89 18.73 -8.21
C ARG A 133 8.52 20.08 -7.64
N HIS A 134 7.27 20.49 -7.81
CA HIS A 134 6.78 21.77 -7.32
C HIS A 134 6.92 21.82 -5.78
N ARG A 135 6.37 20.81 -5.09
CA ARG A 135 6.46 20.69 -3.62
C ARG A 135 7.90 20.56 -3.11
N SER A 136 8.74 19.81 -3.83
CA SER A 136 10.15 19.68 -3.50
C SER A 136 10.91 21.00 -3.59
N THR A 137 10.60 21.83 -4.59
CA THR A 137 11.26 23.12 -4.82
C THR A 137 10.81 24.16 -3.81
N GLU A 138 9.54 24.17 -3.44
CA GLU A 138 8.99 25.07 -2.43
C GLU A 138 9.43 24.71 -1.00
N GLY A 139 9.55 23.41 -0.69
CA GLY A 139 9.88 22.92 0.65
C GLY A 139 11.35 22.60 0.92
N GLN A 140 12.24 22.69 -0.08
CA GLN A 140 13.65 22.25 0.00
C GLN A 140 13.83 20.84 0.62
N LEU A 141 12.97 19.92 0.21
CA LEU A 141 12.83 18.61 0.86
C LEU A 141 14.10 17.75 0.74
N SER A 142 14.48 17.10 1.84
CA SER A 142 15.47 16.04 1.82
C SER A 142 14.93 14.80 1.11
N ARG A 143 15.81 13.85 0.77
CA ARG A 143 15.42 12.60 0.09
C ARG A 143 14.34 11.80 0.83
N LYS A 144 14.42 11.74 2.17
CA LYS A 144 13.42 11.04 3.00
C LYS A 144 12.08 11.76 3.02
N GLU A 145 12.11 13.10 3.04
CA GLU A 145 10.88 13.90 3.00
C GLU A 145 10.22 13.85 1.63
N LEU A 146 11.02 13.80 0.55
CA LEU A 146 10.53 13.62 -0.80
C LEU A 146 9.81 12.28 -0.99
N GLU A 147 10.34 11.19 -0.41
CA GLU A 147 9.66 9.89 -0.42
C GLU A 147 8.34 9.93 0.35
N ARG A 148 8.29 10.64 1.49
CA ARG A 148 7.04 10.84 2.25
C ARG A 148 6.03 11.65 1.43
N GLU A 149 6.45 12.73 0.78
CA GLU A 149 5.58 13.52 -0.09
C GLU A 149 5.11 12.73 -1.31
N ALA A 150 5.94 11.85 -1.88
CA ALA A 150 5.51 11.00 -2.98
C ALA A 150 4.37 10.06 -2.57
N VAL A 151 4.36 9.57 -1.32
CA VAL A 151 3.22 8.83 -0.76
C VAL A 151 1.98 9.72 -0.69
N GLU A 152 2.10 10.93 -0.15
CA GLU A 152 0.97 11.85 0.03
C GLU A 152 0.37 12.33 -1.31
N VAL A 153 1.22 12.66 -2.28
CA VAL A 153 0.80 13.02 -3.65
C VAL A 153 0.10 11.85 -4.30
N LEU A 154 0.66 10.64 -4.22
CA LEU A 154 0.04 9.46 -4.81
C LEU A 154 -1.34 9.20 -4.17
N ASP A 155 -1.43 9.17 -2.84
CA ASP A 155 -2.70 9.00 -2.10
C ASP A 155 -3.73 10.08 -2.50
N MET A 156 -3.30 11.33 -2.70
CA MET A 156 -4.18 12.41 -3.16
C MET A 156 -4.72 12.17 -4.57
N TRP A 157 -3.86 11.76 -5.50
CA TRP A 157 -4.26 11.48 -6.87
C TRP A 157 -5.19 10.27 -6.95
N GLU A 158 -4.97 9.24 -6.13
CA GLU A 158 -5.88 8.10 -6.04
C GLU A 158 -7.27 8.51 -5.55
N ARG A 159 -7.37 9.40 -4.56
CA ARG A 159 -8.65 9.93 -4.06
C ARG A 159 -9.40 10.80 -5.07
N ARG A 160 -8.71 11.39 -6.05
CA ARG A 160 -9.34 12.22 -7.10
C ARG A 160 -9.91 11.39 -8.25
N VAL A 161 -9.42 10.17 -8.42
CA VAL A 161 -9.85 9.26 -9.49
C VAL A 161 -11.01 8.37 -9.07
N LEU A 162 -11.24 8.23 -7.75
CA LEU A 162 -12.42 7.61 -7.15
C LEU A 162 -13.56 8.62 -6.98
#